data_AF-A0AAQ0TIU0-F1
#
_entry.id   AF-A0AAQ0TIU0-F1
#
_cell.length_a   1.000
_cell.length_b   1.000
_cell.length_c   1.000
_cell.angle_alpha   90.00
_cell.angle_beta   90.00
_cell.angle_gamma   90.00
#
_symmetry.space_group_name_H-M   'P 1'
#
loop_
_entity.id
_entity.type
_entity.pdbx_description
1 polymer ?
#
loop_
_entity_poly.entity_id
_entity_poly.type
_entity_poly.pdbx_seq_one_letter_code
_entity_poly.pdbx_strand_id
1 'polypeptide(L)'
;MVRATLGESSTSASVLCRSDKINWQARNKPTIYPKNFDLTDAERIGHPKQTNNGIYFGIRMGTVYGRLADIHNATFEYLRPQGGAEEPWRIGDFRGYNQAARITPIASELSTEIQCQAEQAFACRIVHNTNNNGGINLDEILTFMRQSGMDTFSLANAYPCLMLTRKGGTTHAVRALKCWDTRDVTPLYHNGAWHERYYIGMERGTLGDAAQLLPTTNGSWPLTVSVFLAGVLAGDHFDLHNWCLTNDGNPAWVLPQAIGLYDACGKSATYTVFDDSPSGGNESIWRVYVASLTQISTGIRFVINSNRNTSSTTYQLFVDVAGCGSNSKTFTMPQYSSTNLDFTWNELRMGPPAPAAGSTYNIRMQIHSMSGTSATTLWWEGQKTITIQ
;
A
#
# COMPACT_ATOMS: atom_id res chain seq x y z
N MET A 1 -1.83 17.53 32.80
CA MET A 1 -1.15 16.58 31.90
C MET A 1 -1.83 16.55 30.53
N VAL A 2 -3.10 16.12 30.42
CA VAL A 2 -3.85 16.05 29.14
C VAL A 2 -3.85 17.37 28.35
N ARG A 3 -4.15 18.51 29.02
CA ARG A 3 -4.10 19.84 28.40
C ARG A 3 -2.78 20.11 27.66
N ALA A 4 -1.66 19.80 28.30
CA ALA A 4 -0.33 20.04 27.73
C ALA A 4 -0.05 19.08 26.58
N THR A 5 -0.42 17.80 26.71
CA THR A 5 -0.30 16.80 25.64
C THR A 5 -1.10 17.19 24.39
N LEU A 6 -2.32 17.71 24.57
CA LEU A 6 -3.14 18.17 23.46
C LEU A 6 -2.81 19.61 23.02
N GLY A 7 -1.94 20.35 23.73
CA GLY A 7 -1.68 21.76 23.45
C GLY A 7 -2.94 22.62 23.49
N GLU A 8 -3.88 22.31 24.38
CA GLU A 8 -5.11 23.09 24.62
C GLU A 8 -4.86 24.18 25.66
N SER A 9 -5.61 25.29 25.61
CA SER A 9 -5.54 26.33 26.64
C SER A 9 -6.48 26.05 27.81
N SER A 10 -7.56 25.31 27.57
CA SER A 10 -8.59 24.98 28.55
C SER A 10 -8.26 23.70 29.34
N THR A 11 -8.68 23.65 30.59
CA THR A 11 -8.69 22.44 31.44
C THR A 11 -10.07 21.78 31.51
N SER A 12 -11.08 22.33 30.84
CA SER A 12 -12.43 21.80 30.85
C SER A 12 -12.50 20.42 30.18
N ALA A 13 -13.19 19.47 30.82
CA ALA A 13 -13.43 18.15 30.25
C ALA A 13 -14.14 18.22 28.89
N SER A 14 -15.09 19.14 28.72
CA SER A 14 -15.80 19.32 27.45
C SER A 14 -14.90 19.78 26.30
N VAL A 15 -13.86 20.56 26.59
CA VAL A 15 -12.90 21.03 25.57
C VAL A 15 -11.90 19.92 25.28
N LEU A 16 -11.33 19.32 26.33
CA LEU A 16 -10.31 18.29 26.18
C LEU A 16 -10.85 17.04 25.49
N CYS A 17 -12.05 16.57 25.86
CA CYS A 17 -12.64 15.35 25.27
C CYS A 17 -13.15 15.55 23.83
N ARG A 18 -13.29 16.80 23.38
CA ARG A 18 -13.74 17.12 22.01
C ARG A 18 -12.63 17.68 21.13
N SER A 19 -11.40 17.80 21.64
CA SER A 19 -10.29 18.39 20.89
C SER A 19 -10.05 17.65 19.57
N ASP A 20 -9.81 18.39 18.51
CA ASP A 20 -9.41 17.85 17.20
C ASP A 20 -7.97 17.32 17.20
N LYS A 21 -7.20 17.64 18.24
CA LYS A 21 -5.81 17.21 18.40
C LYS A 21 -5.68 15.83 19.06
N ILE A 22 -6.80 15.19 19.40
CA ILE A 22 -6.82 13.81 19.89
C ILE A 22 -6.41 12.88 18.74
N ASN A 23 -5.38 12.08 18.97
CA ASN A 23 -5.00 11.00 18.09
C ASN A 23 -6.04 9.87 18.19
N TRP A 24 -6.85 9.73 17.15
CA TRP A 24 -7.90 8.71 17.09
C TRP A 24 -7.36 7.27 17.10
N GLN A 25 -6.09 7.06 16.72
CA GLN A 25 -5.45 5.75 16.71
C GLN A 25 -5.07 5.25 18.10
N ALA A 26 -5.07 6.14 19.10
CA ALA A 26 -4.76 5.78 20.48
C ALA A 26 -5.85 4.88 21.08
N ARG A 27 -5.43 3.84 21.81
CA ARG A 27 -6.35 2.98 22.55
C ARG A 27 -7.04 3.76 23.68
N ASN A 28 -6.26 4.53 24.42
CA ASN A 28 -6.70 5.30 25.58
C ASN A 28 -7.09 6.70 25.16
N LYS A 29 -8.34 6.89 24.74
CA LYS A 29 -8.90 8.19 24.36
C LYS A 29 -10.37 8.25 24.75
N PRO A 30 -10.98 9.44 24.80
CA PRO A 30 -12.40 9.58 25.08
C PRO A 30 -13.26 8.75 24.11
N THR A 31 -14.18 7.95 24.64
CA THR A 31 -15.12 7.17 23.83
C THR A 31 -16.54 7.37 24.31
N ILE A 32 -17.49 7.17 23.40
CA ILE A 32 -18.91 7.12 23.75
C ILE A 32 -19.11 5.87 24.61
N TYR A 33 -19.49 5.99 25.88
CA TYR A 33 -19.83 4.83 26.72
C TYR A 33 -20.64 5.32 27.93
N PRO A 34 -21.80 4.71 28.27
CA PRO A 34 -22.73 5.21 29.30
C PRO A 34 -22.27 4.89 30.73
N LYS A 35 -21.11 5.44 31.12
CA LYS A 35 -20.50 5.24 32.45
C LYS A 35 -19.74 6.49 32.86
N ASN A 36 -19.96 6.98 34.08
CA ASN A 36 -19.32 8.21 34.57
C ASN A 36 -17.89 8.01 35.12
N PHE A 37 -17.51 6.76 35.38
CA PHE A 37 -16.22 6.40 35.97
C PHE A 37 -15.29 5.75 34.93
N ASP A 38 -14.09 5.40 35.38
CA ASP A 38 -13.08 4.77 34.53
C ASP A 38 -13.61 3.48 33.87
N LEU A 39 -13.29 3.32 32.58
CA LEU A 39 -13.58 2.12 31.81
C LEU A 39 -12.52 1.05 32.10
N THR A 40 -12.96 -0.19 32.28
CA THR A 40 -12.09 -1.38 32.17
C THR A 40 -11.61 -1.55 30.74
N ASP A 41 -10.57 -2.36 30.52
CA ASP A 41 -10.03 -2.58 29.18
C ASP A 41 -11.06 -3.20 28.23
N ALA A 42 -11.93 -4.09 28.73
CA ALA A 42 -13.04 -4.67 27.95
C ALA A 42 -14.11 -3.62 27.60
N GLU A 43 -14.50 -2.76 28.55
CA GLU A 43 -15.46 -1.67 28.29
C GLU A 43 -14.89 -0.63 27.31
N ARG A 44 -13.57 -0.44 27.29
CA ARG A 44 -12.89 0.47 26.37
C ARG A 44 -12.98 0.02 24.91
N ILE A 45 -13.10 -1.29 24.66
CA ILE A 45 -13.36 -1.83 23.32
C ILE A 45 -14.71 -1.31 22.81
N GLY A 46 -15.73 -1.24 23.65
CA GLY A 46 -17.00 -0.60 23.30
C GLY A 46 -18.20 -1.15 24.05
N HIS A 47 -19.29 -0.40 24.04
CA HIS A 47 -20.57 -0.85 24.57
C HIS A 47 -21.30 -1.73 23.51
N PRO A 48 -22.09 -2.76 23.88
CA PRO A 48 -22.79 -3.60 22.91
C PRO A 48 -23.60 -2.85 21.84
N LYS A 49 -24.30 -1.76 22.23
CA LYS A 49 -25.02 -0.87 21.28
C LYS A 49 -24.12 -0.24 20.20
N GLN A 50 -22.83 -0.09 20.48
CA GLN A 50 -21.85 0.50 19.56
C GLN A 50 -21.14 -0.56 18.75
N THR A 51 -20.70 -1.63 19.40
CA THR A 51 -20.00 -2.73 18.72
C THR A 51 -20.92 -3.41 17.70
N ASN A 52 -22.23 -3.50 17.98
CA ASN A 52 -23.23 -3.97 16.99
C ASN A 52 -23.35 -3.06 15.76
N ASN A 53 -22.89 -1.81 15.85
CA ASN A 53 -22.85 -0.83 14.77
C ASN A 53 -21.43 -0.62 14.22
N GLY A 54 -20.50 -1.56 14.48
CA GLY A 54 -19.12 -1.50 13.98
C GLY A 54 -18.25 -0.44 14.65
N ILE A 55 -18.62 0.03 15.84
CA ILE A 55 -17.87 1.03 16.59
C ILE A 55 -17.07 0.34 17.70
N TYR A 56 -15.74 0.42 17.61
CA TYR A 56 -14.79 -0.15 18.56
C TYR A 56 -13.81 0.93 18.99
N PHE A 57 -13.42 1.03 20.27
CA PHE A 57 -12.54 2.09 20.79
C PHE A 57 -12.98 3.51 20.39
N GLY A 58 -14.30 3.74 20.24
CA GLY A 58 -14.88 5.00 19.75
C GLY A 58 -14.61 5.30 18.27
N ILE A 59 -14.00 4.38 17.52
CA ILE A 59 -13.83 4.49 16.07
C ILE A 59 -14.91 3.65 15.39
N ARG A 60 -15.71 4.29 14.53
CA ARG A 60 -16.54 3.56 13.59
C ARG A 60 -15.61 3.03 12.52
N MET A 61 -15.48 1.71 12.49
CA MET A 61 -14.92 1.03 11.34
C MET A 61 -16.01 1.06 10.29
N GLY A 62 -15.75 1.66 9.13
CA GLY A 62 -16.67 1.56 8.00
C GLY A 62 -17.03 0.10 7.82
N THR A 63 -18.27 -0.28 8.11
CA THR A 63 -18.75 -1.65 8.03
C THR A 63 -18.64 -2.11 6.59
N VAL A 64 -17.54 -2.79 6.27
CA VAL A 64 -17.41 -3.60 5.06
C VAL A 64 -17.48 -5.08 5.47
N TYR A 65 -18.37 -5.40 6.40
CA TYR A 65 -18.78 -6.79 6.60
C TYR A 65 -19.50 -7.23 5.33
N GLY A 66 -18.83 -8.04 4.54
CA GLY A 66 -19.38 -8.62 3.34
C GLY A 66 -18.90 -7.96 2.06
N ARG A 67 -19.14 -6.67 1.83
CA ARG A 67 -19.12 -6.15 0.44
C ARG A 67 -17.74 -5.67 0.00
N LEU A 68 -17.02 -6.53 -0.72
CA LEU A 68 -15.73 -6.22 -1.35
C LEU A 68 -15.71 -4.88 -2.12
N ALA A 69 -16.82 -4.50 -2.77
CA ALA A 69 -16.97 -3.22 -3.48
C ALA A 69 -16.79 -1.98 -2.60
N ASP A 70 -17.12 -2.07 -1.30
CA ASP A 70 -17.08 -0.93 -0.38
C ASP A 70 -15.68 -0.68 0.21
N ILE A 71 -14.69 -1.52 -0.12
CA ILE A 71 -13.32 -1.43 0.44
C ILE A 71 -12.63 -0.12 0.10
N HIS A 72 -12.80 0.43 -1.10
CA HIS A 72 -12.24 1.76 -1.44
C HIS A 72 -12.79 2.90 -0.58
N ASN A 73 -13.97 2.69 0.00
CA ASN A 73 -14.65 3.65 0.86
C ASN A 73 -14.40 3.35 2.35
N ALA A 74 -13.67 2.28 2.69
CA ALA A 74 -13.32 1.95 4.05
C ALA A 74 -12.58 3.12 4.70
N THR A 75 -13.15 3.62 5.79
CA THR A 75 -12.58 4.74 6.56
C THR A 75 -12.75 4.46 8.05
N PHE A 76 -11.90 5.09 8.85
CA PHE A 76 -12.10 5.17 10.29
C PHE A 76 -12.65 6.56 10.63
N GLU A 77 -13.81 6.58 11.28
CA GLU A 77 -14.42 7.80 11.79
C GLU A 77 -14.34 7.78 13.32
N TYR A 78 -13.67 8.77 13.92
CA TYR A 78 -13.61 8.89 15.37
C TYR A 78 -14.85 9.61 15.92
N LEU A 79 -15.68 8.86 16.63
CA LEU A 79 -16.87 9.35 17.28
C LEU A 79 -16.53 9.82 18.70
N ARG A 80 -16.49 11.15 18.87
CA ARG A 80 -16.20 11.80 20.15
C ARG A 80 -17.45 11.83 21.03
N PRO A 81 -17.29 11.71 22.38
CA PRO A 81 -18.41 11.86 23.29
C PRO A 81 -18.97 13.30 23.28
N GLN A 82 -20.28 13.42 23.18
CA GLN A 82 -20.99 14.71 23.17
C GLN A 82 -21.33 15.24 24.58
N GLY A 83 -21.16 14.43 25.62
CA GLY A 83 -21.55 14.76 26.99
C GLY A 83 -22.97 14.28 27.33
N GLY A 84 -23.31 14.28 28.62
CA GLY A 84 -24.58 13.74 29.13
C GLY A 84 -24.44 12.32 29.69
N ALA A 85 -25.57 11.70 30.04
CA ALA A 85 -25.57 10.41 30.75
C ALA A 85 -25.10 9.22 29.89
N GLU A 86 -25.39 9.25 28.58
CA GLU A 86 -25.07 8.14 27.67
C GLU A 86 -23.63 8.21 27.13
N GLU A 87 -23.00 9.38 27.19
CA GLU A 87 -21.65 9.62 26.68
C GLU A 87 -20.92 10.74 27.45
N PRO A 88 -20.71 10.57 28.77
CA PRO A 88 -20.11 11.58 29.62
C PRO A 88 -18.67 11.88 29.22
N TRP A 89 -18.24 13.13 29.44
CA TRP A 89 -16.84 13.52 29.29
C TRP A 89 -16.00 12.99 30.44
N ARG A 90 -15.15 12.01 30.17
CA ARG A 90 -14.25 11.43 31.16
C ARG A 90 -12.80 11.82 30.88
N ILE A 91 -12.20 12.62 31.76
CA ILE A 91 -10.75 12.88 31.72
C ILE A 91 -9.94 11.60 31.98
N GLY A 92 -10.51 10.66 32.75
CA GLY A 92 -9.92 9.35 33.03
C GLY A 92 -9.60 8.53 31.77
N ASP A 93 -10.34 8.74 30.67
CA ASP A 93 -10.11 8.03 29.40
C ASP A 93 -8.73 8.33 28.79
N PHE A 94 -8.10 9.44 29.19
CA PHE A 94 -6.74 9.78 28.77
C PHE A 94 -5.62 9.12 29.62
N ARG A 95 -5.95 8.30 30.62
CA ARG A 95 -4.90 7.59 31.39
C ARG A 95 -4.20 6.58 30.50
N GLY A 96 -2.89 6.74 30.34
CA GLY A 96 -2.10 5.99 29.38
C GLY A 96 -2.32 6.42 27.91
N TYR A 97 -2.93 7.60 27.67
CA TYR A 97 -3.01 8.17 26.33
C TYR A 97 -1.62 8.48 25.80
N ASN A 98 -1.38 8.05 24.57
CA ASN A 98 -0.16 8.36 23.85
C ASN A 98 -0.52 9.02 22.52
N GLN A 99 -0.08 10.27 22.34
CA GLN A 99 -0.32 11.02 21.12
C GLN A 99 0.44 10.43 19.92
N ALA A 100 1.52 9.69 20.14
CA ALA A 100 2.29 8.99 19.12
C ALA A 100 1.79 7.55 18.85
N ALA A 101 0.65 7.15 19.43
CA ALA A 101 0.03 5.86 19.17
C ALA A 101 -0.24 5.63 17.68
N ARG A 102 -0.15 4.37 17.25
CA ARG A 102 -0.43 3.94 15.88
C ARG A 102 -1.36 2.74 15.88
N ILE A 103 -2.33 2.70 14.97
CA ILE A 103 -3.15 1.49 14.80
C ILE A 103 -2.25 0.35 14.28
N THR A 104 -2.62 -0.91 14.49
CA THR A 104 -1.89 -2.06 13.94
C THR A 104 -2.87 -3.14 13.49
N PRO A 105 -2.65 -3.83 12.36
CA PRO A 105 -1.58 -3.56 11.40
C PRO A 105 -1.80 -2.25 10.63
N ILE A 106 -0.70 -1.68 10.13
CA ILE A 106 -0.72 -0.60 9.14
C ILE A 106 -0.12 -1.15 7.85
N ALA A 107 -0.84 -0.99 6.75
CA ALA A 107 -0.24 -1.11 5.44
C ALA A 107 0.45 0.21 5.11
N SER A 108 1.68 0.13 4.60
CA SER A 108 2.44 1.26 4.08
C SER A 108 2.92 0.90 2.67
N GLU A 109 2.74 1.78 1.70
CA GLU A 109 3.24 1.55 0.35
C GLU A 109 4.77 1.41 0.36
N LEU A 110 5.29 0.41 -0.35
CA LEU A 110 6.73 0.34 -0.66
C LEU A 110 7.03 0.90 -2.06
N SER A 111 6.00 1.09 -2.90
CA SER A 111 6.15 1.62 -4.26
C SER A 111 4.98 2.53 -4.63
N THR A 112 5.29 3.73 -5.09
CA THR A 112 4.35 4.70 -5.67
C THR A 112 3.96 4.40 -7.12
N GLU A 113 4.44 3.29 -7.68
CA GLU A 113 4.22 2.90 -9.08
C GLU A 113 3.68 1.47 -9.16
N ILE A 114 2.62 1.30 -9.96
CA ILE A 114 2.17 -0.01 -10.41
C ILE A 114 2.66 -0.24 -11.83
N GLN A 115 3.63 -1.14 -12.02
CA GLN A 115 4.11 -1.52 -13.34
C GLN A 115 3.50 -2.86 -13.75
N CYS A 116 2.50 -2.86 -14.64
CA CYS A 116 1.74 -4.06 -15.07
C CYS A 116 2.54 -5.06 -15.93
N GLN A 117 3.85 -5.12 -15.75
CA GLN A 117 4.72 -5.85 -16.64
C GLN A 117 5.98 -6.45 -15.98
N ALA A 118 6.10 -6.36 -14.67
CA ALA A 118 7.13 -7.05 -13.90
C ALA A 118 6.48 -8.15 -13.04
N GLU A 119 7.29 -9.13 -12.60
CA GLU A 119 6.90 -10.10 -11.55
C GLU A 119 6.32 -9.41 -10.30
N GLN A 120 6.62 -8.12 -10.16
CA GLN A 120 6.14 -7.21 -9.12
C GLN A 120 5.58 -5.95 -9.79
N ALA A 121 4.26 -5.89 -9.88
CA ALA A 121 3.58 -4.68 -10.30
C ALA A 121 3.21 -3.82 -9.09
N PHE A 122 2.83 -4.41 -7.97
CA PHE A 122 2.55 -3.68 -6.74
C PHE A 122 3.29 -4.32 -5.57
N ALA A 123 3.83 -3.50 -4.67
CA ALA A 123 4.42 -3.97 -3.43
C ALA A 123 4.00 -3.07 -2.25
N CYS A 124 3.66 -3.71 -1.14
CA CYS A 124 3.34 -3.02 0.10
C CYS A 124 3.99 -3.72 1.29
N ARG A 125 4.16 -2.96 2.37
CA ARG A 125 4.52 -3.49 3.67
C ARG A 125 3.32 -3.45 4.61
N ILE A 126 2.91 -4.59 5.14
CA ILE A 126 1.89 -4.68 6.19
C ILE A 126 2.62 -4.92 7.50
N VAL A 127 2.73 -3.88 8.30
CA VAL A 127 3.45 -3.91 9.57
C VAL A 127 2.47 -4.31 10.67
N HIS A 128 2.69 -5.49 11.27
CA HIS A 128 1.91 -6.01 12.38
C HIS A 128 2.57 -5.68 13.74
N ASN A 129 3.25 -4.54 13.85
CA ASN A 129 4.02 -4.22 15.05
C ASN A 129 3.12 -4.21 16.30
N THR A 130 3.44 -5.06 17.28
CA THR A 130 2.76 -5.13 18.59
C THR A 130 3.19 -3.99 19.52
N ASN A 131 4.34 -3.36 19.27
CA ASN A 131 4.82 -2.15 19.93
C ASN A 131 4.30 -0.90 19.18
N ASN A 132 2.99 -0.71 19.18
CA ASN A 132 2.30 0.37 18.46
C ASN A 132 2.09 1.64 19.31
N ASN A 133 2.93 1.85 20.33
CA ASN A 133 2.87 2.99 21.26
C ASN A 133 1.52 3.13 22.00
N GLY A 134 0.84 2.02 22.31
CA GLY A 134 -0.46 2.06 22.99
C GLY A 134 -1.62 2.44 22.06
N GLY A 135 -1.47 2.17 20.76
CA GLY A 135 -2.52 2.31 19.78
C GLY A 135 -3.47 1.12 19.73
N ILE A 136 -4.50 1.24 18.93
CA ILE A 136 -5.48 0.17 18.70
C ILE A 136 -4.82 -0.99 17.95
N ASN A 137 -5.07 -2.23 18.40
CA ASN A 137 -4.72 -3.43 17.65
C ASN A 137 -6.00 -4.04 17.06
N LEU A 138 -6.07 -4.16 15.73
CA LEU A 138 -7.20 -4.77 15.05
C LEU A 138 -7.40 -6.24 15.43
N ASP A 139 -6.34 -6.95 15.83
CA ASP A 139 -6.48 -8.34 16.31
C ASP A 139 -7.23 -8.42 17.66
N GLU A 140 -7.16 -7.37 18.49
CA GLU A 140 -7.97 -7.25 19.71
C GLU A 140 -9.45 -7.09 19.37
N ILE A 141 -9.77 -6.27 18.36
CA ILE A 141 -11.13 -6.09 17.85
C ILE A 141 -11.64 -7.41 17.27
N LEU A 142 -10.88 -8.04 16.37
CA LEU A 142 -11.21 -9.33 15.77
C LEU A 142 -11.46 -10.42 16.83
N THR A 143 -10.63 -10.46 17.88
CA THR A 143 -10.79 -11.39 18.99
C THR A 143 -12.05 -11.11 19.79
N PHE A 144 -12.34 -9.86 20.11
CA PHE A 144 -13.60 -9.46 20.77
C PHE A 144 -14.82 -9.86 19.94
N MET A 145 -14.76 -9.65 18.63
CA MET A 145 -15.83 -10.00 17.70
C MET A 145 -16.10 -11.50 17.67
N ARG A 146 -15.04 -12.32 17.63
CA ARG A 146 -15.12 -13.77 17.70
C ARG A 146 -15.73 -14.26 19.02
N GLN A 147 -15.30 -13.68 20.14
CA GLN A 147 -15.85 -13.99 21.47
C GLN A 147 -17.33 -13.60 21.59
N SER A 148 -17.77 -12.62 20.80
CA SER A 148 -19.17 -12.19 20.71
C SER A 148 -20.00 -13.05 19.74
N GLY A 149 -19.44 -14.13 19.19
CA GLY A 149 -20.14 -15.08 18.32
C GLY A 149 -20.20 -14.69 16.84
N MET A 150 -19.45 -13.67 16.40
CA MET A 150 -19.34 -13.33 14.98
C MET A 150 -18.32 -14.22 14.28
N ASP A 151 -18.68 -14.69 13.09
CA ASP A 151 -17.78 -15.45 12.22
C ASP A 151 -16.73 -14.52 11.61
N THR A 152 -15.52 -14.55 12.18
CA THR A 152 -14.42 -13.66 11.80
C THR A 152 -13.07 -14.36 11.93
N PHE A 153 -12.07 -13.82 11.23
CA PHE A 153 -10.71 -14.37 11.19
C PHE A 153 -9.84 -13.83 12.34
N SER A 154 -8.68 -14.47 12.55
CA SER A 154 -7.59 -13.88 13.35
C SER A 154 -6.63 -13.19 12.41
N LEU A 155 -5.93 -12.16 12.89
CA LEU A 155 -4.96 -11.47 12.06
C LEU A 155 -3.87 -12.44 11.57
N ALA A 156 -3.48 -13.41 12.39
CA ALA A 156 -2.51 -14.44 12.04
C ALA A 156 -2.92 -15.26 10.80
N ASN A 157 -4.21 -15.51 10.62
CA ASN A 157 -4.76 -16.30 9.51
C ASN A 157 -5.23 -15.43 8.33
N ALA A 158 -5.01 -14.13 8.40
CA ALA A 158 -5.46 -13.19 7.38
C ALA A 158 -4.55 -13.22 6.15
N TYR A 159 -5.14 -13.20 4.95
CA TYR A 159 -4.44 -13.09 3.68
C TYR A 159 -4.45 -11.65 3.18
N PRO A 160 -3.29 -11.04 2.93
CA PRO A 160 -3.20 -9.75 2.26
C PRO A 160 -3.73 -9.82 0.84
N CYS A 161 -4.59 -8.88 0.47
CA CYS A 161 -5.25 -8.80 -0.82
C CYS A 161 -5.20 -7.38 -1.36
N LEU A 162 -5.32 -7.27 -2.69
CA LEU A 162 -5.34 -6.02 -3.41
C LEU A 162 -6.66 -5.87 -4.16
N MET A 163 -7.18 -4.64 -4.17
CA MET A 163 -8.31 -4.23 -4.99
C MET A 163 -7.90 -3.08 -5.90
N LEU A 164 -8.17 -3.25 -7.19
CA LEU A 164 -7.90 -2.27 -8.25
C LEU A 164 -9.20 -1.82 -8.88
N THR A 165 -9.33 -0.53 -9.17
CA THR A 165 -10.51 0.02 -9.85
C THR A 165 -10.10 1.20 -10.69
N ARG A 166 -10.59 1.27 -11.93
CA ARG A 166 -10.40 2.47 -12.75
C ARG A 166 -11.06 3.66 -12.05
N LYS A 167 -10.39 4.81 -11.96
CA LYS A 167 -10.97 5.99 -11.30
C LYS A 167 -12.34 6.33 -11.90
N GLY A 168 -13.36 6.38 -11.04
CA GLY A 168 -14.75 6.63 -11.43
C GLY A 168 -15.49 5.42 -12.04
N GLY A 169 -14.85 4.25 -12.12
CA GLY A 169 -15.46 3.00 -12.54
C GLY A 169 -16.07 2.21 -11.37
N THR A 170 -16.98 1.30 -11.71
CA THR A 170 -17.74 0.46 -10.76
C THR A 170 -17.32 -1.01 -10.78
N THR A 171 -16.30 -1.34 -11.60
CA THR A 171 -15.75 -2.70 -11.73
C THR A 171 -14.42 -2.76 -11.01
N HIS A 172 -14.26 -3.77 -10.17
CA HIS A 172 -13.11 -3.96 -9.32
C HIS A 172 -12.44 -5.29 -9.63
N ALA A 173 -11.12 -5.29 -9.76
CA ALA A 173 -10.34 -6.51 -9.83
C ALA A 173 -9.70 -6.73 -8.48
N VAL A 174 -9.79 -7.95 -7.97
CA VAL A 174 -9.22 -8.33 -6.69
C VAL A 174 -8.39 -9.60 -6.79
N ARG A 175 -7.36 -9.69 -5.94
CA ARG A 175 -6.52 -10.88 -5.81
C ARG A 175 -5.72 -10.84 -4.51
N ALA A 176 -5.35 -12.01 -4.00
CA ALA A 176 -4.39 -12.15 -2.91
C ALA A 176 -2.97 -11.78 -3.34
N LEU A 177 -2.24 -11.12 -2.44
CA LEU A 177 -0.84 -10.81 -2.60
C LEU A 177 0.03 -12.02 -2.23
N LYS A 178 1.19 -12.14 -2.87
CA LYS A 178 2.24 -13.09 -2.50
C LYS A 178 3.12 -12.51 -1.42
N CYS A 179 3.54 -13.34 -0.48
CA CYS A 179 4.57 -12.98 0.49
C CYS A 179 5.94 -12.96 -0.19
N TRP A 180 6.75 -11.94 0.13
CA TRP A 180 8.08 -11.76 -0.43
C TRP A 180 9.03 -12.92 -0.08
N ASP A 181 8.93 -13.43 1.15
CA ASP A 181 9.88 -14.40 1.68
C ASP A 181 9.56 -15.81 1.19
N THR A 182 8.27 -16.15 1.06
CA THR A 182 7.81 -17.49 0.63
C THR A 182 7.59 -17.60 -0.87
N ARG A 183 7.44 -16.48 -1.58
CA ARG A 183 7.07 -16.39 -3.00
C ARG A 183 5.69 -16.96 -3.34
N ASP A 184 4.87 -17.19 -2.31
CA ASP A 184 3.54 -17.77 -2.45
C ASP A 184 2.48 -16.94 -1.69
N VAL A 185 1.21 -17.22 -1.94
CA VAL A 185 0.10 -16.65 -1.19
C VAL A 185 0.04 -17.32 0.17
N THR A 186 0.36 -16.56 1.22
CA THR A 186 0.36 -17.04 2.60
C THR A 186 -0.38 -16.07 3.49
N PRO A 187 -0.91 -16.52 4.64
CA PRO A 187 -1.45 -15.62 5.64
C PRO A 187 -0.33 -14.76 6.27
N LEU A 188 -0.70 -13.76 7.06
CA LEU A 188 0.24 -12.85 7.73
C LEU A 188 1.22 -13.58 8.65
N TYR A 189 0.76 -14.63 9.35
CA TYR A 189 1.61 -15.51 10.15
C TYR A 189 1.70 -16.89 9.51
N HIS A 190 2.90 -17.26 9.08
CA HIS A 190 3.14 -18.52 8.37
C HIS A 190 4.48 -19.12 8.81
N ASN A 191 4.55 -20.45 8.94
CA ASN A 191 5.75 -21.19 9.37
C ASN A 191 6.45 -20.61 10.61
N GLY A 192 5.68 -20.17 11.61
CA GLY A 192 6.21 -19.69 12.88
C GLY A 192 6.73 -18.26 12.87
N ALA A 193 6.53 -17.52 11.77
CA ALA A 193 6.98 -16.14 11.65
C ALA A 193 5.87 -15.25 11.09
N TRP A 194 5.89 -13.99 11.49
CA TRP A 194 5.10 -12.97 10.84
C TRP A 194 5.85 -12.42 9.63
N HIS A 195 5.13 -12.23 8.54
CA HIS A 195 5.64 -11.62 7.33
C HIS A 195 5.07 -10.23 7.17
N GLU A 196 5.87 -9.33 6.59
CA GLU A 196 5.48 -7.93 6.43
C GLU A 196 5.51 -7.46 4.97
N ARG A 197 6.18 -8.18 4.08
CA ARG A 197 6.40 -7.72 2.69
C ARG A 197 5.57 -8.53 1.73
N TYR A 198 4.74 -7.83 0.96
CA TYR A 198 3.79 -8.44 0.04
C TYR A 198 3.88 -7.80 -1.33
N TYR A 199 3.67 -8.60 -2.35
CA TYR A 199 3.72 -8.16 -3.73
C TYR A 199 2.74 -8.92 -4.62
N ILE A 200 2.44 -8.35 -5.77
CA ILE A 200 1.69 -9.03 -6.82
C ILE A 200 2.20 -8.60 -8.19
N GLY A 201 2.35 -9.57 -9.08
CA GLY A 201 2.54 -9.32 -10.50
C GLY A 201 1.20 -8.95 -11.15
N MET A 202 1.20 -7.93 -12.01
CA MET A 202 0.05 -7.54 -12.83
C MET A 202 0.38 -7.65 -14.31
N GLU A 203 1.12 -8.68 -14.68
CA GLU A 203 1.39 -8.98 -16.08
C GLU A 203 0.06 -9.23 -16.80
N ARG A 204 -0.13 -8.65 -17.99
CA ARG A 204 -1.39 -8.77 -18.76
C ARG A 204 -1.87 -10.21 -18.94
N GLY A 205 -0.95 -11.15 -19.16
CA GLY A 205 -1.26 -12.57 -19.30
C GLY A 205 -1.73 -13.25 -18.01
N THR A 206 -1.43 -12.66 -16.84
CA THR A 206 -1.86 -13.18 -15.53
C THR A 206 -3.14 -12.54 -15.03
N LEU A 207 -3.58 -11.43 -15.62
CA LEU A 207 -4.76 -10.67 -15.18
C LEU A 207 -6.08 -11.36 -15.54
N GLY A 208 -6.11 -12.29 -16.50
CA GLY A 208 -7.34 -12.92 -16.95
C GLY A 208 -8.40 -11.86 -17.28
N ASP A 209 -9.60 -12.00 -16.72
CA ASP A 209 -10.68 -11.03 -16.94
C ASP A 209 -10.39 -9.64 -16.34
N ALA A 210 -9.47 -9.51 -15.36
CA ALA A 210 -9.04 -8.22 -14.83
C ALA A 210 -8.27 -7.38 -15.86
N ALA A 211 -7.83 -7.97 -16.98
CA ALA A 211 -7.22 -7.23 -18.08
C ALA A 211 -8.15 -6.17 -18.65
N GLN A 212 -9.48 -6.30 -18.48
CA GLN A 212 -10.45 -5.28 -18.89
C GLN A 212 -10.30 -3.94 -18.14
N LEU A 213 -9.65 -3.93 -16.99
CA LEU A 213 -9.36 -2.70 -16.24
C LEU A 213 -8.11 -1.98 -16.76
N LEU A 214 -7.26 -2.68 -17.53
CA LEU A 214 -6.11 -2.09 -18.18
C LEU A 214 -6.51 -1.47 -19.52
N PRO A 215 -5.83 -0.39 -19.95
CA PRO A 215 -6.05 0.14 -21.28
C PRO A 215 -5.63 -0.86 -22.38
N THR A 216 -6.29 -0.74 -23.53
CA THR A 216 -5.94 -1.48 -24.76
C THR A 216 -4.79 -0.84 -25.54
N THR A 217 -4.29 0.31 -25.07
CA THR A 217 -3.23 1.11 -25.69
C THR A 217 -2.36 1.73 -24.61
N ASN A 218 -1.12 2.11 -24.95
CA ASN A 218 -0.20 2.78 -24.02
C ASN A 218 -0.82 4.07 -23.45
N GLY A 219 -0.85 4.19 -22.12
CA GLY A 219 -1.37 5.37 -21.45
C GLY A 219 -1.24 5.34 -19.92
N SER A 220 -1.23 6.53 -19.31
CA SER A 220 -1.33 6.68 -17.86
C SER A 220 -2.80 6.74 -17.46
N TRP A 221 -3.22 5.85 -16.57
CA TRP A 221 -4.60 5.76 -16.12
C TRP A 221 -4.65 5.80 -14.59
N PRO A 222 -5.46 6.70 -14.01
CA PRO A 222 -5.64 6.71 -12.57
C PRO A 222 -6.42 5.47 -12.13
N LEU A 223 -5.82 4.69 -11.24
CA LEU A 223 -6.47 3.58 -10.56
C LEU A 223 -6.68 3.96 -9.09
N THR A 224 -7.82 3.59 -8.54
CA THR A 224 -8.00 3.49 -7.11
C THR A 224 -7.48 2.14 -6.66
N VAL A 225 -6.59 2.15 -5.67
CA VAL A 225 -5.94 0.96 -5.14
C VAL A 225 -6.23 0.89 -3.65
N SER A 226 -6.64 -0.29 -3.19
CA SER A 226 -6.88 -0.55 -1.77
C SER A 226 -6.30 -1.90 -1.37
N VAL A 227 -5.58 -1.93 -0.26
CA VAL A 227 -5.13 -3.18 0.38
C VAL A 227 -6.14 -3.57 1.45
N PHE A 228 -6.50 -4.84 1.46
CA PHE A 228 -7.39 -5.40 2.46
C PHE A 228 -6.90 -6.76 2.93
N LEU A 229 -7.44 -7.23 4.05
CA LEU A 229 -7.18 -8.54 4.61
C LEU A 229 -8.40 -9.43 4.42
N ALA A 230 -8.22 -10.66 3.94
CA ALA A 230 -9.27 -11.66 3.80
C ALA A 230 -9.03 -12.85 4.73
N GLY A 231 -10.05 -13.36 5.39
CA GLY A 231 -9.95 -14.57 6.22
C GLY A 231 -9.89 -15.88 5.43
N VAL A 232 -10.39 -15.87 4.19
CA VAL A 232 -10.41 -17.00 3.27
C VAL A 232 -10.12 -16.52 1.85
N LEU A 233 -9.53 -17.40 1.03
CA LEU A 233 -9.16 -17.07 -0.34
C LEU A 233 -10.16 -17.55 -1.39
N ALA A 234 -11.02 -18.52 -1.08
CA ALA A 234 -12.03 -19.01 -2.02
C ALA A 234 -13.36 -19.27 -1.32
N GLY A 235 -14.44 -19.12 -2.07
CA GLY A 235 -15.81 -19.43 -1.66
C GLY A 235 -16.71 -19.58 -2.89
N ASP A 236 -18.01 -19.73 -2.67
CA ASP A 236 -18.98 -20.03 -3.73
C ASP A 236 -19.03 -19.00 -4.87
N HIS A 237 -18.57 -17.77 -4.60
CA HIS A 237 -18.66 -16.65 -5.54
C HIS A 237 -17.33 -15.95 -5.83
N PHE A 238 -16.21 -16.41 -5.25
CA PHE A 238 -14.91 -15.79 -5.44
C PHE A 238 -13.76 -16.79 -5.32
N ASP A 239 -12.67 -16.50 -6.03
CA ASP A 239 -11.38 -17.16 -5.84
C ASP A 239 -10.26 -16.12 -5.98
N LEU A 240 -9.71 -15.70 -4.84
CA LEU A 240 -8.65 -14.71 -4.70
C LEU A 240 -7.26 -15.30 -4.98
N HIS A 241 -7.10 -16.61 -5.22
CA HIS A 241 -5.83 -17.15 -5.71
C HIS A 241 -5.51 -16.62 -7.12
N ASN A 242 -6.57 -16.35 -7.88
CA ASN A 242 -6.55 -15.79 -9.22
C ASN A 242 -7.14 -14.37 -9.22
N TRP A 243 -6.92 -13.64 -10.32
CA TRP A 243 -7.59 -12.36 -10.49
C TRP A 243 -9.07 -12.62 -10.73
N CYS A 244 -9.93 -12.00 -9.93
CA CYS A 244 -11.36 -12.09 -10.11
C CYS A 244 -12.00 -10.69 -10.11
N LEU A 245 -13.16 -10.62 -10.75
CA LEU A 245 -13.87 -9.37 -10.98
C LEU A 245 -15.10 -9.30 -10.10
N THR A 246 -15.31 -8.15 -9.49
CA THR A 246 -16.54 -7.79 -8.80
C THR A 246 -17.02 -6.41 -9.24
N ASN A 247 -18.23 -6.02 -8.85
CA ASN A 247 -18.78 -4.70 -9.12
C ASN A 247 -19.71 -4.25 -8.00
N ASP A 248 -19.99 -2.94 -7.95
CA ASP A 248 -20.87 -2.33 -6.94
C ASP A 248 -22.30 -2.95 -6.91
N GLY A 249 -22.75 -3.50 -8.04
CA GLY A 249 -24.10 -4.03 -8.25
C GLY A 249 -24.27 -5.52 -7.93
N ASN A 250 -23.21 -6.26 -7.59
CA ASN A 250 -23.30 -7.69 -7.28
C ASN A 250 -23.29 -7.93 -5.76
N PRO A 251 -24.47 -8.11 -5.12
CA PRO A 251 -24.57 -8.31 -3.68
C PRO A 251 -24.02 -9.65 -3.20
N ALA A 252 -23.70 -10.59 -4.09
CA ALA A 252 -23.31 -11.96 -3.74
C ALA A 252 -21.84 -12.10 -3.30
N TRP A 253 -21.02 -11.06 -3.47
CA TRP A 253 -19.63 -11.05 -3.01
C TRP A 253 -19.58 -10.58 -1.56
N VAL A 254 -20.25 -11.34 -0.70
CA VAL A 254 -20.11 -11.25 0.75
C VAL A 254 -18.85 -12.02 1.10
N LEU A 255 -17.69 -11.37 1.11
CA LEU A 255 -16.52 -11.86 1.84
C LEU A 255 -16.82 -11.60 3.32
N PRO A 256 -17.23 -12.61 4.11
CA PRO A 256 -17.70 -12.37 5.49
C PRO A 256 -16.57 -11.90 6.42
N GLN A 257 -15.36 -11.78 5.88
CA GLN A 257 -14.10 -11.69 6.58
C GLN A 257 -13.11 -10.81 5.82
N ALA A 258 -13.54 -9.64 5.32
CA ALA A 258 -12.66 -8.66 4.68
C ALA A 258 -12.51 -7.39 5.53
N ILE A 259 -11.27 -6.93 5.75
CA ILE A 259 -10.99 -5.66 6.45
C ILE A 259 -10.07 -4.80 5.59
N GLY A 260 -10.54 -3.62 5.19
CA GLY A 260 -9.69 -2.60 4.54
C GLY A 260 -8.67 -2.05 5.52
N LEU A 261 -7.42 -1.93 5.09
CA LEU A 261 -6.36 -1.33 5.90
C LEU A 261 -6.30 0.18 5.66
N TYR A 262 -6.38 0.95 6.75
CA TYR A 262 -6.21 2.40 6.70
C TYR A 262 -4.74 2.75 6.48
N ASP A 263 -4.52 3.77 5.63
CA ASP A 263 -3.21 4.30 5.23
C ASP A 263 -2.40 3.45 4.23
N ALA A 264 -3.00 2.42 3.63
CA ALA A 264 -2.31 1.59 2.65
C ALA A 264 -1.95 2.32 1.35
N CYS A 265 -2.82 3.21 0.87
CA CYS A 265 -2.65 4.01 -0.33
C CYS A 265 -3.58 5.22 -0.19
N GLY A 266 -3.09 6.45 -0.35
CA GLY A 266 -3.98 7.61 -0.44
C GLY A 266 -5.08 7.35 -1.48
N LYS A 267 -6.32 7.78 -1.20
CA LYS A 267 -7.45 7.61 -2.13
C LYS A 267 -7.05 8.12 -3.52
N SER A 268 -6.93 7.19 -4.46
CA SER A 268 -6.44 7.35 -5.84
C SER A 268 -4.94 7.63 -5.97
N ALA A 269 -4.26 6.81 -6.77
CA ALA A 269 -2.95 7.12 -7.31
C ALA A 269 -3.00 7.02 -8.85
N THR A 270 -2.20 7.85 -9.50
CA THR A 270 -2.11 7.85 -10.96
C THR A 270 -1.02 6.86 -11.35
N TYR A 271 -1.36 5.83 -12.11
CA TYR A 271 -0.43 4.77 -12.47
C TYR A 271 -0.25 4.71 -13.99
N THR A 272 0.99 4.46 -14.42
CA THR A 272 1.30 4.27 -15.84
C THR A 272 1.31 2.78 -16.15
N VAL A 273 0.36 2.32 -16.97
CA VAL A 273 0.29 0.95 -17.45
C VAL A 273 0.96 0.92 -18.82
N PHE A 274 2.04 0.16 -18.95
CA PHE A 274 2.67 -0.12 -20.24
C PHE A 274 2.03 -1.39 -20.82
N ASP A 275 1.68 -1.39 -22.12
CA ASP A 275 1.25 -2.60 -22.86
C ASP A 275 2.33 -2.94 -23.88
N ASP A 276 3.09 -4.01 -23.61
CA ASP A 276 4.04 -4.59 -24.54
C ASP A 276 3.74 -6.08 -24.66
N SER A 277 2.48 -6.43 -24.93
CA SER A 277 2.18 -7.77 -25.45
C SER A 277 2.61 -7.82 -26.93
N PRO A 278 3.69 -8.54 -27.31
CA PRO A 278 3.85 -8.90 -28.71
C PRO A 278 2.68 -9.83 -29.03
N SER A 279 1.92 -9.51 -30.05
CA SER A 279 0.87 -10.37 -30.57
C SER A 279 1.41 -11.79 -30.85
N GLY A 280 1.12 -12.75 -29.97
CA GLY A 280 1.45 -14.16 -30.19
C GLY A 280 1.71 -14.91 -28.88
N GLY A 281 1.08 -16.08 -28.73
CA GLY A 281 0.99 -16.83 -27.47
C GLY A 281 2.32 -17.29 -26.88
N ASN A 282 2.23 -17.63 -25.59
CA ASN A 282 3.16 -18.44 -24.79
C ASN A 282 4.65 -18.15 -25.00
N GLU A 283 5.21 -17.19 -24.25
CA GLU A 283 6.58 -17.28 -23.72
C GLU A 283 6.85 -16.13 -22.72
N SER A 284 7.52 -16.49 -21.62
CA SER A 284 7.89 -15.63 -20.50
C SER A 284 8.56 -14.32 -20.93
N ILE A 285 8.10 -13.18 -20.41
CA ILE A 285 8.56 -11.83 -20.82
C ILE A 285 9.89 -11.49 -20.14
N TRP A 286 10.96 -11.99 -20.73
CA TRP A 286 12.34 -11.67 -20.43
C TRP A 286 12.63 -10.16 -20.58
N ARG A 287 13.21 -9.46 -19.58
CA ARG A 287 13.41 -7.98 -19.57
C ARG A 287 14.78 -7.52 -19.08
N VAL A 288 15.09 -6.25 -19.36
CA VAL A 288 16.18 -5.46 -18.78
C VAL A 288 15.60 -4.11 -18.35
N TYR A 289 15.75 -3.74 -17.07
CA TYR A 289 15.11 -2.56 -16.48
C TYR A 289 15.99 -1.90 -15.40
N VAL A 290 15.79 -0.60 -15.14
CA VAL A 290 16.44 0.10 -14.01
C VAL A 290 15.69 -0.23 -12.72
N ALA A 291 16.32 -0.98 -11.83
CA ALA A 291 15.74 -1.42 -10.56
C ALA A 291 15.84 -0.34 -9.47
N SER A 292 16.93 0.44 -9.47
CA SER A 292 17.09 1.55 -8.53
C SER A 292 18.06 2.60 -9.05
N LEU A 293 18.02 3.76 -8.40
CA LEU A 293 18.87 4.90 -8.69
C LEU A 293 19.27 5.53 -7.36
N THR A 294 20.58 5.70 -7.16
CA THR A 294 21.18 6.18 -5.90
C THR A 294 22.24 7.24 -6.18
N GLN A 295 22.22 8.34 -5.42
CA GLN A 295 23.28 9.33 -5.45
C GLN A 295 24.60 8.73 -4.93
N ILE A 296 25.68 8.98 -5.66
CA ILE A 296 27.05 8.67 -5.24
C ILE A 296 27.87 9.97 -5.21
N SER A 297 29.06 9.94 -4.60
CA SER A 297 29.88 11.15 -4.42
C SER A 297 30.16 11.92 -5.72
N THR A 298 30.27 11.21 -6.84
CA THR A 298 30.62 11.77 -8.15
C THR A 298 29.45 11.89 -9.12
N GLY A 299 28.23 11.48 -8.73
CA GLY A 299 27.12 11.39 -9.68
C GLY A 299 25.95 10.55 -9.19
N ILE A 300 25.39 9.77 -10.11
CA ILE A 300 24.25 8.88 -9.90
C ILE A 300 24.60 7.48 -10.37
N ARG A 301 24.34 6.49 -9.51
CA ARG A 301 24.39 5.06 -9.83
C ARG A 301 23.01 4.55 -10.21
N PHE A 302 22.92 3.87 -11.34
CA PHE A 302 21.75 3.14 -11.80
C PHE A 302 22.02 1.64 -11.62
N VAL A 303 21.16 0.95 -10.90
CA VAL A 303 21.19 -0.51 -10.79
C VAL A 303 20.26 -1.07 -11.85
N ILE A 304 20.80 -1.83 -12.79
CA ILE A 304 20.07 -2.42 -13.91
C ILE A 304 19.97 -3.92 -13.68
N ASN A 305 18.76 -4.45 -13.72
CA ASN A 305 18.51 -5.88 -13.58
C ASN A 305 18.03 -6.46 -14.90
N SER A 306 18.39 -7.72 -15.12
CA SER A 306 17.82 -8.54 -16.19
C SER A 306 17.27 -9.82 -15.61
N ASN A 307 16.04 -10.14 -15.99
CA ASN A 307 15.47 -11.47 -15.79
C ASN A 307 15.46 -12.28 -17.09
N ARG A 308 16.23 -11.89 -18.13
CA ARG A 308 16.31 -12.65 -19.40
C ARG A 308 16.89 -14.05 -19.20
N ASN A 309 16.37 -14.99 -19.98
CA ASN A 309 16.88 -16.36 -20.16
C ASN A 309 17.58 -16.56 -21.53
N THR A 310 17.92 -15.47 -22.23
CA THR A 310 18.63 -15.51 -23.52
C THR A 310 20.10 -15.14 -23.37
N SER A 311 20.89 -15.41 -24.41
CA SER A 311 22.31 -15.10 -24.47
C SER A 311 22.59 -13.60 -24.29
N SER A 312 23.82 -13.28 -23.90
CA SER A 312 24.21 -11.93 -23.54
C SER A 312 23.93 -10.94 -24.67
N THR A 313 23.17 -9.88 -24.35
CA THR A 313 22.75 -8.85 -25.30
C THR A 313 23.25 -7.49 -24.84
N THR A 314 23.57 -6.63 -25.80
CA THR A 314 24.05 -5.27 -25.55
C THR A 314 22.88 -4.29 -25.62
N TYR A 315 22.85 -3.37 -24.67
CA TYR A 315 21.82 -2.36 -24.48
C TYR A 315 22.44 -0.98 -24.32
N GLN A 316 21.60 0.04 -24.47
CA GLN A 316 21.95 1.42 -24.20
C GLN A 316 20.92 2.03 -23.27
N LEU A 317 21.38 2.55 -22.12
CA LEU A 317 20.58 3.33 -21.20
C LEU A 317 20.71 4.80 -21.57
N PHE A 318 19.63 5.41 -22.02
CA PHE A 318 19.48 6.84 -22.20
C PHE A 318 18.93 7.46 -20.91
N VAL A 319 19.53 8.57 -20.51
CA VAL A 319 19.16 9.34 -19.32
C VAL A 319 18.98 10.79 -19.77
N ASP A 320 17.80 11.34 -19.54
CA ASP A 320 17.47 12.73 -19.79
C ASP A 320 17.10 13.42 -18.49
N VAL A 321 17.90 14.41 -18.10
CA VAL A 321 17.70 15.19 -16.88
C VAL A 321 17.04 16.51 -17.27
N ALA A 322 15.81 16.71 -16.80
CA ALA A 322 15.03 17.89 -17.12
C ALA A 322 15.81 19.17 -16.78
N GLY A 323 15.98 20.04 -17.79
CA GLY A 323 16.72 21.30 -17.67
C GLY A 323 18.25 21.18 -17.73
N CYS A 324 18.82 19.97 -17.78
CA CYS A 324 20.27 19.76 -17.91
C CYS A 324 20.63 19.13 -19.27
N GLY A 325 19.79 18.21 -19.76
CA GLY A 325 19.92 17.54 -21.05
C GLY A 325 20.13 16.04 -20.92
N SER A 326 20.45 15.40 -22.05
CA SER A 326 20.51 13.95 -22.17
C SER A 326 21.92 13.40 -22.38
N ASN A 327 22.13 12.17 -21.91
CA ASN A 327 23.31 11.36 -22.16
C ASN A 327 22.94 9.87 -22.18
N SER A 328 23.82 9.01 -22.67
CA SER A 328 23.59 7.58 -22.68
C SER A 328 24.87 6.76 -22.48
N LYS A 329 24.70 5.53 -21.99
CA LYS A 329 25.79 4.56 -21.82
C LYS A 329 25.35 3.19 -22.28
N THR A 330 26.28 2.50 -22.95
CA THR A 330 26.09 1.14 -23.43
C THR A 330 26.54 0.14 -22.37
N PHE A 331 25.81 -0.96 -22.22
CA PHE A 331 26.13 -2.03 -21.29
C PHE A 331 25.69 -3.39 -21.84
N THR A 332 26.34 -4.44 -21.38
CA THR A 332 26.04 -5.82 -21.80
C THR A 332 25.54 -6.59 -20.60
N MET A 333 24.37 -7.23 -20.73
CA MET A 333 23.78 -8.01 -19.66
C MET A 333 23.90 -9.50 -19.94
N PRO A 334 24.51 -10.27 -19.03
CA PRO A 334 24.34 -11.71 -18.97
C PRO A 334 22.91 -12.11 -18.58
N GLN A 335 22.62 -13.39 -18.74
CA GLN A 335 21.39 -14.02 -18.26
C GLN A 335 21.22 -13.84 -16.74
N TYR A 336 19.99 -13.54 -16.28
CA TYR A 336 19.65 -13.39 -14.85
C TYR A 336 20.67 -12.60 -14.02
N SER A 337 20.98 -11.38 -14.45
CA SER A 337 22.10 -10.60 -13.91
C SER A 337 21.69 -9.23 -13.41
N SER A 338 22.58 -8.61 -12.63
CA SER A 338 22.50 -7.23 -12.20
C SER A 338 23.81 -6.53 -12.54
N THR A 339 23.74 -5.28 -12.99
CA THR A 339 24.91 -4.44 -13.24
C THR A 339 24.67 -3.02 -12.75
N ASN A 340 25.76 -2.33 -12.43
CA ASN A 340 25.74 -0.92 -12.05
C ASN A 340 26.22 -0.07 -13.21
N LEU A 341 25.47 0.98 -13.52
CA LEU A 341 25.85 2.00 -14.48
C LEU A 341 25.94 3.34 -13.75
N ASP A 342 27.14 3.89 -13.64
CA ASP A 342 27.36 5.16 -12.96
C ASP A 342 27.45 6.28 -13.99
N PHE A 343 26.67 7.35 -13.82
CA PHE A 343 26.82 8.60 -14.56
C PHE A 343 27.34 9.68 -13.62
N THR A 344 28.44 10.32 -13.99
CA THR A 344 28.98 11.45 -13.24
C THR A 344 28.09 12.69 -13.37
N TRP A 345 28.20 13.64 -12.45
CA TRP A 345 27.49 14.93 -12.56
C TRP A 345 27.73 15.63 -13.89
N ASN A 346 28.97 15.58 -14.39
CA ASN A 346 29.33 16.19 -15.68
C ASN A 346 28.67 15.45 -16.85
N GLU A 347 28.63 14.11 -16.82
CA GLU A 347 27.94 13.33 -17.84
C GLU A 347 26.44 13.60 -17.86
N LEU A 348 25.83 13.87 -16.72
CA LEU A 348 24.42 14.28 -16.62
C LEU A 348 24.21 15.77 -16.89
N ARG A 349 25.28 16.51 -17.19
CA ARG A 349 25.26 17.98 -17.38
C ARG A 349 24.72 18.72 -16.15
N MET A 350 24.86 18.11 -14.98
CA MET A 350 24.55 18.68 -13.68
C MET A 350 25.78 19.37 -13.06
N GLY A 351 26.89 19.53 -13.81
CA GLY A 351 28.10 20.25 -13.38
C GLY A 351 29.23 20.32 -14.43
N PRO A 352 30.35 21.03 -14.14
CA PRO A 352 30.73 21.66 -12.86
C PRO A 352 30.25 23.12 -12.66
N PRO A 353 29.98 23.56 -11.41
CA PRO A 353 30.13 22.80 -10.16
C PRO A 353 29.04 21.74 -9.97
N ALA A 354 29.28 20.76 -9.09
CA ALA A 354 28.31 19.72 -8.73
C ALA A 354 26.97 20.36 -8.29
N PRO A 355 25.83 19.68 -8.48
CA PRO A 355 24.53 20.25 -8.17
C PRO A 355 24.44 20.54 -6.66
N ALA A 356 23.85 21.69 -6.32
CA ALA A 356 23.75 22.13 -4.93
C ALA A 356 22.88 21.18 -4.10
N ALA A 357 23.29 20.89 -2.87
CA ALA A 357 22.49 20.13 -1.92
C ALA A 357 21.09 20.75 -1.74
N GLY A 358 20.06 19.91 -1.73
CA GLY A 358 18.65 20.30 -1.73
C GLY A 358 18.03 20.54 -3.11
N SER A 359 18.83 20.54 -4.20
CA SER A 359 18.30 20.68 -5.55
C SER A 359 17.53 19.43 -5.98
N THR A 360 16.41 19.61 -6.66
CA THR A 360 15.54 18.51 -7.11
C THR A 360 15.50 18.44 -8.64
N TYR A 361 15.64 17.23 -9.19
CA TYR A 361 15.68 16.99 -10.64
C TYR A 361 14.75 15.86 -11.05
N ASN A 362 14.11 16.01 -12.20
CA ASN A 362 13.34 14.96 -12.85
C ASN A 362 14.20 14.27 -13.90
N ILE A 363 14.34 12.96 -13.79
CA ILE A 363 15.17 12.14 -14.65
C ILE A 363 14.28 11.16 -15.41
N ARG A 364 14.27 11.26 -16.74
CA ARG A 364 13.67 10.29 -17.64
C ARG A 364 14.74 9.30 -18.10
N MET A 365 14.40 8.03 -18.16
CA MET A 365 15.32 6.94 -18.46
C MET A 365 14.70 5.99 -19.49
N GLN A 366 15.49 5.55 -20.46
CA GLN A 366 15.05 4.61 -21.50
C GLN A 366 16.14 3.58 -21.78
N ILE A 367 15.79 2.29 -21.86
CA ILE A 367 16.72 1.22 -22.24
C ILE A 367 16.35 0.73 -23.62
N HIS A 368 17.31 0.73 -24.53
CA HIS A 368 17.15 0.16 -25.87
C HIS A 368 18.08 -1.03 -26.09
N SER A 369 17.66 -2.03 -26.85
CA SER A 369 18.59 -3.03 -27.38
C SER A 369 19.41 -2.44 -28.52
N MET A 370 20.64 -2.94 -28.68
CA MET A 370 21.55 -2.50 -29.74
C MET A 370 21.64 -3.55 -30.85
N SER A 371 21.64 -3.09 -32.10
CA SER A 371 22.12 -3.85 -33.26
C SER A 371 23.30 -3.10 -33.86
N GLY A 372 24.51 -3.61 -33.66
CA GLY A 372 25.73 -2.86 -33.94
C GLY A 372 25.82 -1.59 -33.07
N THR A 373 25.92 -0.42 -33.71
CA THR A 373 26.01 0.89 -33.04
C THR A 373 24.67 1.61 -32.90
N SER A 374 23.57 1.01 -33.36
CA SER A 374 22.26 1.67 -33.41
C SER A 374 21.30 1.08 -32.36
N ALA A 375 20.61 1.96 -31.63
CA ALA A 375 19.49 1.60 -30.77
C ALA A 375 18.29 1.17 -31.64
N THR A 376 17.72 0.01 -31.37
CA THR A 376 16.67 -0.59 -32.22
C THR A 376 15.31 -0.62 -31.55
N THR A 377 15.20 -1.33 -30.43
CA THR A 377 13.93 -1.60 -29.75
C THR A 377 13.98 -0.98 -28.37
N LEU A 378 12.93 -0.25 -27.97
CA LEU A 378 12.75 0.21 -26.60
C LEU A 378 12.32 -0.98 -25.73
N TRP A 379 13.06 -1.25 -24.65
CA TRP A 379 12.80 -2.35 -23.71
C TRP A 379 12.20 -1.88 -22.40
N TRP A 380 12.50 -0.65 -22.00
CA TRP A 380 12.02 -0.09 -20.74
C TRP A 380 12.10 1.43 -20.78
N GLU A 381 11.12 2.08 -20.16
CA GLU A 381 11.10 3.52 -19.93
C GLU A 381 10.61 3.80 -18.51
N GLY A 382 11.20 4.80 -17.85
CA GLY A 382 10.79 5.23 -16.53
C GLY A 382 11.16 6.68 -16.25
N GLN A 383 10.57 7.26 -15.21
CA GLN A 383 10.89 8.61 -14.76
C GLN A 383 11.00 8.62 -13.24
N LYS A 384 12.00 9.34 -12.71
CA LYS A 384 12.21 9.45 -11.27
C LYS A 384 12.62 10.87 -10.89
N THR A 385 12.06 11.36 -9.79
CA THR A 385 12.50 12.61 -9.16
C THR A 385 13.57 12.29 -8.11
N ILE A 386 14.66 13.04 -8.12
CA ILE A 386 15.74 12.93 -7.14
C ILE A 386 15.98 14.26 -6.45
N THR A 387 16.31 14.23 -5.17
CA THR A 387 16.79 15.39 -4.42
C THR A 387 18.23 15.14 -4.02
N ILE A 388 19.13 16.06 -4.38
CA ILE A 388 20.55 15.97 -4.07
C ILE A 388 20.74 16.16 -2.57
N GLN A 389 21.37 15.17 -1.93
CA GLN A 389 21.79 15.22 -0.53
C GLN A 389 23.12 15.95 -0.37
#